data_AF-A0A955YBD2-F1
#
_entry.id   AF-A0A955YBD2-F1
#
_cell.length_a   1.000
_cell.length_b   1.000
_cell.length_c   1.000
_cell.angle_alpha   90.00
_cell.angle_beta   90.00
_cell.angle_gamma   90.00
#
_symmetry.space_group_name_H-M   'P 1'
#
loop_
_entity.id
_entity.type
_entity.pdbx_description
1 polymer ?
#
loop_
_entity_poly.entity_id
_entity_poly.type
_entity_poly.pdbx_seq_one_letter_code
_entity_poly.pdbx_strand_id
1 'polypeptide(L)'
;MSQDLYAILDVPRDADADTIKKAYRRLARQLHPDVNPDPATQERFKEVTMAYEVLSDPQKRAAYDRGGDVFDGAGFGQGAGFSFTDIMDAFFGGGQGASRGPRP
;
A
#
# COMPACT_ATOMS: atom_id res chain seq x y z
N MET A 1 10.06 -13.93 -9.07
CA MET A 1 10.14 -12.72 -9.91
C MET A 1 10.05 -11.55 -8.98
N SER A 2 11.11 -10.75 -8.88
CA SER A 2 11.12 -9.53 -8.08
C SER A 2 9.96 -8.66 -8.56
N GLN A 3 8.92 -8.48 -7.74
CA GLN A 3 7.79 -7.62 -8.11
C GLN A 3 8.34 -6.22 -8.32
N ASP A 4 8.31 -5.74 -9.57
CA ASP A 4 8.83 -4.43 -9.91
C ASP A 4 7.82 -3.37 -9.45
N LEU A 5 8.07 -2.78 -8.28
CA LEU A 5 7.15 -1.83 -7.64
C LEU A 5 6.93 -0.59 -8.51
N TYR A 6 7.92 -0.24 -9.33
CA TYR A 6 7.84 0.85 -10.28
C TYR A 6 6.86 0.51 -11.42
N ALA A 7 6.89 -0.73 -11.91
CA ALA A 7 5.94 -1.21 -12.93
C ALA A 7 4.50 -1.25 -12.41
N ILE A 8 4.29 -1.61 -11.13
CA ILE A 8 2.96 -1.62 -10.50
C ILE A 8 2.38 -0.19 -10.44
N LEU A 9 3.20 0.81 -10.13
CA LEU A 9 2.78 2.21 -10.12
C LEU A 9 2.74 2.85 -11.50
N ASP A 10 3.12 2.12 -12.56
CA ASP A 10 3.20 2.64 -13.93
C ASP A 10 4.11 3.89 -13.99
N VAL A 11 5.26 3.80 -13.31
CA VAL A 11 6.28 4.86 -13.24
C VAL A 11 7.66 4.31 -13.61
N PRO A 12 8.54 5.15 -14.17
CA PRO A 12 9.91 4.72 -14.41
C PRO A 12 10.70 4.63 -13.09
N ARG A 13 11.79 3.85 -13.11
CA ARG A 13 12.62 3.58 -11.92
C ARG A 13 13.35 4.83 -11.37
N ASP A 14 13.56 5.82 -12.23
CA ASP A 14 14.15 7.12 -11.92
C ASP A 14 13.11 8.15 -11.43
N ALA A 15 11.83 7.77 -11.31
CA ALA A 15 10.77 8.67 -10.87
C ALA A 15 11.08 9.31 -9.51
N ASP A 16 10.77 10.60 -9.39
CA ASP A 16 10.84 11.33 -8.14
C ASP A 16 9.64 10.99 -7.23
N ALA A 17 9.77 11.33 -5.94
CA ALA A 17 8.71 11.08 -4.96
C ALA A 17 7.38 11.75 -5.33
N ASP A 18 7.44 12.90 -6.00
CA ASP A 18 6.26 13.62 -6.48
C ASP A 18 5.54 12.88 -7.62
N THR A 19 6.28 12.29 -8.57
CA THR A 19 5.71 11.47 -9.65
C THR A 19 5.10 10.19 -9.08
N ILE A 20 5.79 9.51 -8.16
CA ILE A 20 5.27 8.34 -7.43
C ILE A 20 3.94 8.69 -6.72
N LYS A 21 3.89 9.81 -6.01
CA LYS A 21 2.69 10.28 -5.30
C LYS A 21 1.55 10.69 -6.25
N LYS A 22 1.86 11.26 -7.41
CA LYS A 22 0.86 11.57 -8.44
C LYS A 22 0.29 10.30 -9.06
N ALA A 23 1.14 9.33 -9.39
CA ALA A 23 0.74 8.05 -9.95
C ALA A 23 -0.14 7.26 -8.98
N TYR A 24 0.25 7.15 -7.71
CA TYR A 24 -0.56 6.53 -6.67
C TYR A 24 -1.95 7.17 -6.56
N ARG A 25 -2.04 8.51 -6.51
CA ARG A 25 -3.34 9.21 -6.44
C ARG A 25 -4.22 8.98 -7.66
N ARG A 26 -3.63 8.86 -8.85
CA ARG A 26 -4.35 8.53 -10.09
C ARG A 26 -4.92 7.12 -10.03
N LEU A 27 -4.07 6.14 -9.69
CA LEU A 27 -4.45 4.73 -9.60
C LEU A 27 -5.45 4.47 -8.47
N ALA A 28 -5.24 5.05 -7.29
CA ALA A 28 -6.14 4.93 -6.16
C ALA A 28 -7.57 5.40 -6.46
N ARG A 29 -7.74 6.45 -7.27
CA ARG A 29 -9.06 6.92 -7.72
C ARG A 29 -9.71 6.01 -8.76
N GLN A 30 -8.90 5.40 -9.62
CA GLN A 30 -9.37 4.47 -10.65
C GLN A 30 -9.73 3.09 -10.07
N LEU A 31 -9.00 2.68 -9.03
CA LEU A 31 -9.11 1.39 -8.38
C LEU A 31 -9.98 1.43 -7.11
N HIS A 32 -10.59 2.58 -6.79
CA HIS A 32 -11.42 2.72 -5.60
C HIS A 32 -12.68 1.84 -5.68
N PRO A 33 -13.06 1.13 -4.61
CA PRO A 33 -14.25 0.25 -4.60
C PRO A 33 -15.54 0.99 -4.98
N ASP A 34 -15.67 2.27 -4.64
CA ASP A 34 -16.84 3.08 -5.01
C ASP A 34 -16.97 3.32 -6.52
N VAL A 35 -15.87 3.26 -7.26
CA VAL A 35 -15.85 3.47 -8.72
C VAL A 35 -15.81 2.13 -9.45
N ASN A 36 -15.15 1.14 -8.85
CA ASN A 36 -14.92 -0.16 -9.45
C ASN A 36 -14.98 -1.27 -8.38
N PRO A 37 -16.14 -1.91 -8.18
CA PRO A 37 -16.35 -2.92 -7.13
C PRO A 37 -15.77 -4.30 -7.49
N ASP A 38 -15.05 -4.42 -8.61
CA ASP A 38 -14.49 -5.70 -9.07
C ASP A 38 -13.40 -6.24 -8.11
N PRO A 39 -13.40 -7.55 -7.79
CA PRO A 39 -12.38 -8.17 -6.96
C PRO A 39 -10.96 -8.00 -7.51
N ALA A 40 -10.80 -8.03 -8.84
CA ALA A 40 -9.51 -7.82 -9.49
C ALA A 40 -8.95 -6.40 -9.28
N THR A 41 -9.84 -5.42 -9.14
CA THR A 41 -9.46 -4.04 -8.85
C THR A 41 -8.96 -3.90 -7.40
N GLN A 42 -9.54 -4.66 -6.47
CA GLN A 42 -9.08 -4.68 -5.07
C GLN A 42 -7.68 -5.27 -4.94
N GLU A 43 -7.37 -6.35 -5.68
CA GLU A 43 -6.02 -6.93 -5.71
C GLU A 43 -5.00 -5.92 -6.25
N ARG A 44 -5.31 -5.27 -7.38
CA ARG A 44 -4.46 -4.21 -7.93
C ARG A 44 -4.29 -3.02 -6.98
N PHE A 45 -5.33 -2.64 -6.25
CA PHE A 45 -5.25 -1.56 -5.27
C PHE A 45 -4.28 -1.90 -4.12
N LYS A 46 -4.27 -3.15 -3.67
CA LYS A 46 -3.32 -3.64 -2.66
C LYS A 46 -1.89 -3.55 -3.17
N GLU A 47 -1.64 -4.04 -4.39
CA GLU A 47 -0.32 -3.97 -5.03
C GLU A 47 0.18 -2.52 -5.17
N VAL A 48 -0.67 -1.62 -5.68
CA VAL A 48 -0.36 -0.18 -5.84
C VAL A 48 -0.05 0.48 -4.50
N THR A 49 -0.76 0.11 -3.44
CA THR A 49 -0.51 0.67 -2.10
C THR A 49 0.79 0.17 -1.51
N MET A 50 1.09 -1.12 -1.62
CA MET A 50 2.37 -1.69 -1.19
C MET A 50 3.55 -1.06 -1.92
N ALA A 51 3.43 -0.88 -3.25
CA ALA A 51 4.46 -0.21 -4.04
C ALA A 51 4.69 1.23 -3.57
N TYR A 52 3.61 1.97 -3.28
CA TYR A 52 3.72 3.33 -2.75
C TYR A 52 4.37 3.38 -1.36
N GLU A 53 4.06 2.46 -0.45
CA GLU A 53 4.66 2.44 0.90
C GLU A 53 6.16 2.24 0.88
N VAL A 54 6.68 1.43 -0.05
CA VAL A 54 8.12 1.21 -0.21
C VAL A 54 8.78 2.35 -0.97
N LEU A 55 8.17 2.83 -2.06
CA LEU A 55 8.78 3.83 -2.94
C LEU A 55 8.64 5.27 -2.43
N SER A 56 7.67 5.55 -1.55
CA SER A 56 7.48 6.89 -0.96
C SER A 56 8.50 7.20 0.13
N ASP A 57 9.05 6.19 0.80
CA ASP A 57 10.09 6.36 1.81
C ASP A 57 11.48 6.16 1.16
N PRO A 58 12.35 7.18 1.16
CA PRO A 58 13.67 7.07 0.54
C PRO A 58 14.55 5.99 1.18
N GLN A 59 14.36 5.66 2.47
CA GLN A 59 15.11 4.58 3.12
C GLN A 59 14.64 3.20 2.64
N LYS A 60 13.33 2.98 2.55
CA LYS A 60 12.75 1.74 2.03
C LYS A 60 13.05 1.56 0.54
N ARG A 61 12.92 2.62 -0.25
CA ARG A 61 13.29 2.65 -1.66
C ARG A 61 14.77 2.28 -1.85
N ALA A 62 15.67 2.85 -1.05
CA ALA A 62 17.08 2.52 -1.12
C ALA A 62 17.38 1.07 -0.68
N ALA A 63 16.60 0.50 0.24
CA ALA A 63 16.71 -0.93 0.60
C ALA A 63 16.26 -1.83 -0.56
N TYR A 64 15.10 -1.53 -1.14
CA TYR A 64 14.54 -2.20 -2.32
C TYR A 64 15.49 -2.12 -3.53
N ASP A 65 16.02 -0.93 -3.84
CA ASP A 65 16.89 -0.70 -4.99
C ASP A 65 18.26 -1.40 -4.86
N ARG A 66 18.73 -1.64 -3.63
CA ARG A 66 19.95 -2.40 -3.34
C ARG A 66 19.76 -3.91 -3.38
N GLY A 67 18.54 -4.40 -3.68
CA GLY A 67 18.20 -5.82 -3.63
C GLY A 67 18.20 -6.37 -2.21
N GLY A 68 18.13 -5.50 -1.20
CA GLY A 68 17.83 -5.91 0.16
C GLY A 68 16.39 -6.40 0.20
N ASP A 69 16.18 -7.58 0.77
CA ASP A 69 14.85 -8.13 0.89
C ASP A 69 14.05 -7.26 1.84
N VAL A 70 13.18 -6.42 1.29
CA VAL A 70 12.28 -5.55 2.07
C VAL A 70 11.25 -6.39 2.83
N PHE A 71 11.11 -7.66 2.45
CA PHE A 71 10.14 -8.61 2.95
C PHE A 71 10.77 -9.78 3.73
N ASP A 72 12.04 -10.13 3.50
CA ASP A 72 12.74 -11.20 4.24
C ASP A 72 13.65 -10.66 5.36
N GLY A 73 13.09 -10.59 6.57
CA GLY A 73 13.88 -10.78 7.80
C GLY A 73 14.52 -9.54 8.45
N ALA A 74 13.97 -9.17 9.61
CA ALA A 74 14.72 -8.70 10.78
C ALA A 74 15.32 -7.26 10.80
N GLY A 75 14.80 -6.31 10.02
CA GLY A 75 15.29 -4.92 10.04
C GLY A 75 14.26 -3.78 10.10
N PHE A 76 13.01 -4.03 9.70
CA PHE A 76 11.96 -3.01 9.78
C PHE A 76 11.12 -3.22 11.05
N GLY A 77 11.60 -2.65 12.16
CA GLY A 77 10.96 -2.71 13.48
C GLY A 77 9.45 -2.48 13.43
N GLN A 78 8.65 -3.25 14.15
CA GLN A 78 8.63 -3.17 15.62
C GLN A 78 8.65 -1.68 16.05
N GLY A 79 7.63 -0.93 15.64
CA GLY A 79 7.55 0.52 15.87
C GLY A 79 6.18 1.18 15.64
N ALA A 80 5.23 0.51 15.00
CA ALA A 80 3.81 0.87 15.04
C ALA A 80 3.02 -0.39 14.68
N GLY A 81 2.26 -0.95 15.62
CA GLY A 81 1.53 -2.22 15.48
C GLY A 81 0.34 -2.15 14.53
N PHE A 82 0.58 -1.83 13.26
CA PHE A 82 -0.41 -1.86 12.20
C PHE A 82 0.31 -2.22 10.88
N SER A 83 0.27 -3.49 10.51
CA SER A 83 0.52 -3.86 9.11
C SER A 83 -0.61 -3.26 8.26
N PHE A 84 -0.37 -2.83 7.02
CA PHE A 84 -1.46 -2.30 6.18
C PHE A 84 -2.55 -3.35 5.93
N THR A 85 -2.22 -4.65 6.00
CA THR A 85 -3.22 -5.73 6.08
C THR A 85 -4.17 -5.55 7.28
N ASP A 86 -3.67 -5.10 8.43
CA ASP A 86 -4.47 -4.84 9.63
C ASP A 86 -5.31 -3.56 9.49
N ILE A 87 -4.79 -2.54 8.79
CA ILE A 87 -5.54 -1.29 8.50
C ILE A 87 -6.63 -1.54 7.45
N MET A 88 -6.34 -2.37 6.44
CA MET A 88 -7.31 -2.73 5.41
C MET A 88 -8.32 -3.72 5.96
N ASP A 89 -7.97 -4.69 6.81
CA ASP A 89 -8.94 -5.52 7.54
C ASP A 89 -9.80 -4.69 8.51
N ALA A 90 -9.24 -3.68 9.18
CA ALA A 90 -10.01 -2.77 10.01
C ALA A 90 -10.99 -1.91 9.18
N PHE A 91 -10.65 -1.59 7.92
CA PHE A 91 -11.45 -0.74 7.04
C PHE A 91 -12.43 -1.53 6.12
N PHE A 92 -12.07 -2.76 5.70
CA PHE A 92 -12.84 -3.63 4.81
C PHE A 92 -13.49 -4.84 5.52
N GLY A 93 -13.01 -5.26 6.69
CA GLY A 93 -13.57 -6.34 7.51
C GLY A 93 -14.48 -5.87 8.66
N GLY A 94 -14.58 -4.57 8.90
CA GLY A 94 -15.30 -3.96 10.04
C GLY A 94 -16.77 -3.60 9.80
N GLY A 95 -17.44 -4.21 8.81
CA GLY A 95 -18.83 -3.93 8.45
C GLY A 95 -19.91 -4.48 9.39
N GLN A 96 -19.55 -5.01 10.57
CA GLN A 96 -20.53 -5.51 11.54
C GLN A 96 -20.01 -5.31 12.97
N GLY A 97 -20.38 -4.19 13.61
CA GLY A 97 -20.16 -4.04 15.05
C GLY A 97 -19.97 -2.63 15.60
N ALA A 98 -19.91 -1.58 14.76
CA ALA A 98 -19.99 -0.19 15.24
C ALA A 98 -21.43 0.20 15.62
N SER A 99 -22.10 -0.64 16.40
CA SER A 99 -23.26 -0.21 17.19
C SER A 99 -22.75 0.64 18.35
N ARG A 100 -22.75 1.95 18.09
CA ARG A 100 -23.25 3.01 18.97
C ARG A 100 -23.30 2.64 20.47
N GLY A 101 -22.60 3.40 21.32
CA GLY A 101 -22.94 3.53 22.74
C GLY A 101 -24.37 4.10 22.95
N PRO A 102 -24.82 4.54 24.15
CA PRO A 102 -24.02 4.85 25.36
C PRO A 102 -24.66 4.43 26.73
N ARG A 103 -23.81 4.32 27.79
CA ARG A 103 -24.09 4.56 29.25
C ARG A 103 -25.16 3.69 29.95
N PRO A 104 -25.26 3.66 31.30
CA PRO A 104 -24.35 4.07 32.39
C PRO A 104 -23.57 2.90 33.02
#